data_AF-A0A069QFY7-F1
#
_entry.id   AF-A0A069QFY7-F1
#
_cell.length_a   1.000
_cell.length_b   1.000
_cell.length_c   1.000
_cell.angle_alpha   90.00
_cell.angle_beta   90.00
_cell.angle_gamma   90.00
#
_symmetry.space_group_name_H-M   'P 1'
#
loop_
_entity.id
_entity.type
_entity.pdbx_description
1 polymer ?
#
loop_
_entity_poly.entity_id
_entity_poly.type
_entity_poly.pdbx_seq_one_letter_code
_entity_poly.pdbx_strand_id
1 'polypeptide(L)'
;MIAKVCSKSLFVLAISFALMTACSSHNGRRLECFEVTNRQLKAIVNTMMQQVFTENTKDKVAVLDIVQEDSTTKFVFSFQNKHRLREKYIAYKGRRIVGYISQNNRDLIVLTNIHIITKLQETLEPLMEPTDKIKDFDFLSTDNQLYYDAETKGWKSFETIYEPFLVEYQLKDGHFSQPTMKR
;
A
#
# COMPACT_ATOMS: atom_id res chain seq x y z
N MET A 1 58.66 -24.46 -2.88
CA MET A 1 58.16 -23.11 -3.19
C MET A 1 56.65 -23.12 -3.04
N ILE A 2 56.11 -22.53 -1.98
CA ILE A 2 54.67 -22.41 -1.80
C ILE A 2 54.23 -21.20 -2.61
N ALA A 3 53.41 -21.45 -3.64
CA ALA A 3 52.88 -20.42 -4.51
C ALA A 3 52.16 -19.36 -3.66
N LYS A 4 52.66 -18.13 -3.71
CA LYS A 4 52.05 -16.94 -3.11
C LYS A 4 50.85 -16.57 -3.98
N VAL A 5 49.80 -17.39 -3.95
CA VAL A 5 48.57 -17.14 -4.69
C VAL A 5 48.00 -15.83 -4.16
N CYS A 6 47.82 -14.91 -5.10
CA CYS A 6 47.53 -13.51 -4.92
C CYS A 6 46.26 -13.30 -4.06
N SER A 7 46.40 -13.23 -2.73
CA SER A 7 45.25 -13.16 -1.80
C SER A 7 44.40 -11.90 -2.02
N LYS A 8 45.00 -10.86 -2.60
CA LYS A 8 44.30 -9.64 -3.03
C LYS A 8 43.24 -9.90 -4.11
N SER A 9 43.50 -10.83 -5.05
CA SER A 9 42.55 -11.13 -6.13
C SER A 9 41.32 -11.91 -5.64
N LEU A 10 41.51 -12.79 -4.65
CA LEU A 10 40.41 -13.56 -4.05
C LEU A 10 39.49 -12.66 -3.20
N PHE A 11 40.08 -11.69 -2.50
CA PHE A 11 39.34 -10.70 -1.72
C PHE A 11 38.46 -9.79 -2.60
N VAL A 12 39.00 -9.34 -3.75
CA VAL A 12 38.22 -8.53 -4.71
C VAL A 12 37.06 -9.34 -5.29
N LEU A 13 37.27 -10.61 -5.64
CA LEU A 13 36.20 -11.50 -6.11
C LEU A 13 35.10 -11.72 -5.06
N ALA A 14 35.47 -11.92 -3.80
CA ALA A 14 34.51 -12.08 -2.70
C ALA A 14 33.69 -10.82 -2.44
N ILE A 15 34.32 -9.64 -2.49
CA ILE A 15 33.61 -8.35 -2.36
C ILE A 15 32.70 -8.10 -3.56
N SER A 16 33.13 -8.48 -4.78
CA SER A 16 32.31 -8.37 -5.99
C SER A 16 31.06 -9.24 -5.92
N PHE A 17 31.20 -10.49 -5.46
CA PHE A 17 30.08 -11.40 -5.23
C PHE A 17 29.15 -10.90 -4.12
N ALA A 18 29.70 -10.40 -3.01
CA ALA A 18 28.93 -9.82 -1.91
C ALA A 18 28.14 -8.57 -2.35
N LEU A 19 28.74 -7.69 -3.16
CA LEU A 19 28.04 -6.54 -3.75
C LEU A 19 26.96 -6.97 -4.74
N MET A 20 27.20 -8.00 -5.56
CA MET A 20 26.18 -8.54 -6.48
C MET A 20 24.99 -9.12 -5.72
N THR A 21 25.19 -9.79 -4.57
CA THR A 21 24.09 -10.26 -3.71
C THR A 21 23.41 -9.14 -2.91
N ALA A 22 24.11 -8.02 -2.67
CA ALA A 22 23.52 -6.84 -2.02
C ALA A 22 22.65 -6.00 -2.97
N CYS A 23 22.79 -6.18 -4.29
CA CYS A 23 22.04 -5.45 -5.32
C CYS A 23 20.70 -6.08 -5.71
N SER A 24 20.30 -7.22 -5.12
CA SER A 24 19.05 -7.91 -5.47
C SER A 24 18.10 -8.09 -4.28
N SER A 25 18.00 -7.08 -3.43
CA SER A 25 16.97 -7.03 -2.38
C SER A 25 15.88 -6.04 -2.79
N HIS A 26 15.22 -6.27 -3.92
CA HIS A 26 13.84 -5.81 -4.09
C HIS A 26 12.94 -6.71 -3.23
N ASN A 27 13.16 -6.68 -1.92
CA ASN A 27 12.26 -7.35 -1.00
C ASN A 27 10.96 -6.55 -1.03
N GLY A 28 9.86 -7.25 -1.33
CA GLY A 28 8.53 -6.70 -1.25
C GLY A 28 8.25 -6.12 0.12
N ARG A 29 7.13 -5.41 0.21
CA ARG A 29 6.70 -4.90 1.50
C ARG A 29 5.88 -5.98 2.20
N ARG A 30 6.44 -6.50 3.29
CA ARG A 30 5.72 -7.39 4.21
C ARG A 30 4.69 -6.56 4.99
N LEU A 31 3.42 -6.93 4.87
CA LEU A 31 2.31 -6.26 5.55
C LEU A 31 1.62 -7.21 6.52
N GLU A 32 1.17 -6.66 7.65
CA GLU A 32 0.30 -7.32 8.63
C GLU A 32 -1.14 -7.34 8.12
N CYS A 33 -1.85 -8.46 8.29
CA CYS A 33 -3.27 -8.55 8.01
C CYS A 33 -4.07 -8.03 9.19
N PHE A 34 -5.18 -7.34 8.92
CA PHE A 34 -6.12 -6.87 9.91
C PHE A 34 -7.46 -7.60 9.78
N GLU A 35 -8.05 -7.99 10.91
CA GLU A 35 -9.44 -8.42 10.99
C GLU A 35 -10.33 -7.21 11.30
N VAL A 36 -11.38 -7.02 10.51
CA VAL A 36 -12.36 -5.95 10.74
C VAL A 36 -13.37 -6.40 11.80
N THR A 37 -13.26 -5.82 13.00
CA THR A 37 -14.08 -6.14 14.17
C THR A 37 -15.37 -5.30 14.22
N ASN A 38 -15.33 -4.07 13.71
CA ASN A 38 -16.51 -3.21 13.65
C ASN A 38 -17.53 -3.73 12.63
N ARG A 39 -18.77 -3.96 13.08
CA ARG A 39 -19.84 -4.55 12.27
C ARG A 39 -20.20 -3.70 11.04
N GLN A 40 -20.24 -2.38 11.17
CA GLN A 40 -20.57 -1.49 10.05
C GLN A 40 -19.48 -1.50 8.99
N LEU A 41 -18.21 -1.35 9.41
CA LEU A 41 -17.07 -1.43 8.49
C LEU A 41 -16.98 -2.81 7.84
N LYS A 42 -17.23 -3.89 8.58
CA LYS A 42 -17.25 -5.26 8.04
C LYS A 42 -18.30 -5.42 6.95
N ALA A 43 -19.51 -4.90 7.16
CA ALA A 43 -20.56 -4.91 6.14
C ALA A 43 -20.18 -4.10 4.90
N ILE A 44 -19.55 -2.93 5.08
CA ILE A 44 -19.05 -2.09 3.99
C ILE A 44 -17.97 -2.82 3.21
N VAL A 45 -16.94 -3.35 3.87
CA VAL A 45 -15.84 -4.09 3.23
C VAL A 45 -16.38 -5.28 2.45
N ASN A 46 -17.32 -6.04 3.02
CA ASN A 46 -17.97 -7.15 2.32
C ASN A 46 -18.71 -6.67 1.06
N THR A 47 -19.48 -5.60 1.16
CA THR A 47 -20.21 -5.00 0.03
C THR A 47 -19.23 -4.57 -1.07
N MET A 48 -18.16 -3.85 -0.69
CA MET A 48 -17.15 -3.39 -1.63
C MET A 48 -16.45 -4.57 -2.32
N MET A 49 -16.05 -5.59 -1.56
CA MET A 49 -15.34 -6.76 -2.09
C MET A 49 -16.23 -7.65 -2.98
N GLN A 50 -17.53 -7.75 -2.71
CA GLN A 50 -18.44 -8.63 -3.45
C GLN A 50 -19.12 -7.94 -4.64
N GLN A 51 -19.51 -6.68 -4.50
CA GLN A 51 -20.37 -6.01 -5.46
C GLN A 51 -19.64 -4.97 -6.31
N VAL A 52 -18.61 -4.32 -5.75
CA VAL A 52 -17.89 -3.24 -6.46
C VAL A 52 -16.59 -3.77 -7.06
N PHE A 53 -15.81 -4.52 -6.28
CA PHE A 53 -14.55 -5.12 -6.67
C PHE A 53 -14.75 -6.47 -7.36
N THR A 54 -15.49 -6.44 -8.48
CA THR A 54 -15.85 -7.60 -9.31
C THR A 54 -14.69 -8.13 -10.16
N GLU A 55 -14.94 -9.18 -10.95
CA GLU A 55 -13.94 -9.83 -11.80
C GLU A 55 -13.18 -8.88 -12.73
N ASN A 56 -13.85 -7.85 -13.25
CA ASN A 56 -13.29 -6.85 -14.16
C ASN A 56 -12.21 -5.96 -13.52
N THR A 57 -11.96 -6.12 -12.22
CA THR A 57 -10.92 -5.41 -11.48
C THR A 57 -9.92 -6.35 -10.83
N LYS A 58 -9.94 -7.65 -11.12
CA LYS A 58 -9.07 -8.67 -10.47
C LYS A 58 -7.57 -8.40 -10.63
N ASP A 59 -7.18 -7.80 -11.74
CA ASP A 59 -5.80 -7.39 -12.04
C ASP A 59 -5.36 -6.12 -11.29
N LYS A 60 -6.31 -5.39 -10.71
CA LYS A 60 -6.07 -4.14 -9.97
C LYS A 60 -6.03 -4.37 -8.46
N VAL A 61 -5.25 -3.53 -7.80
CA VAL A 61 -5.13 -3.52 -6.34
C VAL A 61 -6.35 -2.83 -5.75
N ALA A 62 -7.09 -3.52 -4.89
CA ALA A 62 -8.14 -2.89 -4.10
C ALA A 62 -7.50 -2.11 -2.95
N VAL A 63 -7.97 -0.89 -2.71
CA VAL A 63 -7.40 0.03 -1.71
C VAL A 63 -8.51 0.60 -0.83
N LEU A 64 -8.26 0.62 0.47
CA LEU A 64 -8.98 1.43 1.45
C LEU A 64 -8.03 2.53 1.92
N ASP A 65 -8.33 3.78 1.56
CA ASP A 65 -7.60 4.96 2.05
C ASP A 65 -8.40 5.63 3.17
N ILE A 66 -7.83 5.61 4.37
CA ILE A 66 -8.40 6.23 5.58
C ILE A 66 -7.86 7.65 5.65
N VAL A 67 -8.69 8.59 5.23
CA VAL A 67 -8.32 10.00 5.05
C VAL A 67 -8.87 10.82 6.21
N GLN A 68 -7.98 11.44 6.97
CA GLN A 68 -8.35 12.50 7.89
C GLN A 68 -8.29 13.84 7.15
N GLU A 69 -9.44 14.52 7.09
CA GLU A 69 -9.57 15.90 6.64
C GLU A 69 -10.23 16.68 7.78
N ASP A 70 -9.51 17.65 8.35
CA ASP A 70 -9.92 18.37 9.55
C ASP A 70 -10.32 17.41 10.69
N SER A 71 -11.55 17.54 11.20
CA SER A 71 -12.14 16.68 12.23
C SER A 71 -12.86 15.45 11.68
N THR A 72 -12.90 15.25 10.36
CA THR A 72 -13.65 14.15 9.72
C THR A 72 -12.72 13.06 9.24
N THR A 73 -13.07 11.80 9.58
CA THR A 73 -12.40 10.61 9.06
C THR A 73 -13.22 10.02 7.93
N LYS A 74 -12.60 9.87 6.76
CA LYS A 74 -13.20 9.32 5.55
C LYS A 74 -12.59 7.98 5.22
N PHE A 75 -13.41 7.06 4.74
CA PHE A 75 -13.02 5.73 4.27
C PHE A 75 -13.29 5.69 2.78
N VAL A 76 -12.22 5.79 2.00
CA VAL A 76 -12.29 5.88 0.54
C VAL A 76 -11.84 4.56 -0.07
N PHE A 77 -12.78 3.87 -0.71
CA PHE A 77 -12.51 2.62 -1.40
C PHE A 77 -12.25 2.89 -2.89
N SER A 78 -11.17 2.29 -3.42
CA SER A 78 -10.78 2.45 -4.82
C SER A 78 -10.08 1.21 -5.38
N PHE A 79 -9.91 1.17 -6.70
CA PHE A 79 -9.03 0.22 -7.37
C PHE A 79 -7.90 0.98 -8.07
N GLN A 80 -6.67 0.48 -7.94
CA GLN A 80 -5.48 1.13 -8.46
C GLN A 80 -4.62 0.14 -9.25
N ASN A 81 -4.02 0.61 -10.33
CA ASN A 81 -2.90 -0.10 -10.94
C ASN A 81 -1.73 -0.10 -9.95
N LYS A 82 -0.97 -1.20 -9.86
CA LYS A 82 0.16 -1.37 -8.93
C LYS A 82 1.15 -0.19 -8.98
N HIS A 83 1.56 0.19 -10.19
CA HIS A 83 2.44 1.33 -10.43
C HIS A 83 1.87 2.65 -9.89
N ARG A 84 0.60 2.96 -10.22
CA ARG A 84 -0.07 4.18 -9.79
C ARG A 84 -0.24 4.23 -8.27
N LEU A 85 -0.57 3.10 -7.63
CA LEU A 85 -0.66 3.01 -6.17
C LEU A 85 0.68 3.36 -5.50
N ARG A 86 1.75 2.70 -5.95
CA ARG A 86 3.10 2.89 -5.43
C ARG A 86 3.57 4.33 -5.60
N GLU A 87 3.51 4.84 -6.83
CA GLU A 87 4.20 6.09 -7.16
C GLU A 87 3.36 7.33 -6.82
N LYS A 88 2.06 7.28 -7.09
CA LYS A 88 1.19 8.46 -6.92
C LYS A 88 0.62 8.57 -5.52
N TYR A 89 0.10 7.47 -4.98
CA TYR A 89 -0.57 7.51 -3.67
C TYR A 89 0.44 7.40 -2.52
N ILE A 90 1.31 6.39 -2.55
CA ILE A 90 2.25 6.17 -1.45
C ILE A 90 3.41 7.16 -1.51
N ALA A 91 4.16 7.20 -2.62
CA ALA A 91 5.35 8.06 -2.73
C ALA A 91 5.00 9.55 -2.83
N TYR A 92 4.18 9.95 -3.82
CA TYR A 92 3.91 11.37 -4.07
C TYR A 92 2.91 12.00 -3.10
N LYS A 93 1.73 11.40 -2.90
CA LYS A 93 0.73 11.90 -1.93
C LYS A 93 1.11 11.59 -0.47
N GLY A 94 2.25 10.95 -0.22
CA GLY A 94 2.76 10.65 1.11
C GLY A 94 1.88 9.72 1.93
N ARG A 95 1.08 8.84 1.31
CA ARG A 95 0.20 7.93 2.07
C ARG A 95 1.03 6.88 2.81
N ARG A 96 0.77 6.73 4.11
CA ARG A 96 1.33 5.65 4.94
C ARG A 96 0.59 4.36 4.64
N ILE A 97 1.33 3.27 4.47
CA ILE A 97 0.79 1.92 4.39
C ILE A 97 0.62 1.38 5.80
N VAL A 98 -0.61 0.97 6.14
CA VAL A 98 -0.95 0.42 7.46
C VAL A 98 -0.81 -1.10 7.46
N GLY A 99 -1.39 -1.75 6.45
CA GLY A 99 -1.44 -3.21 6.35
C GLY A 99 -2.39 -3.63 5.22
N TYR A 100 -3.01 -4.79 5.37
CA TYR A 100 -4.05 -5.24 4.44
C TYR A 100 -5.21 -5.93 5.17
N ILE A 101 -6.36 -6.00 4.52
CA ILE A 101 -7.51 -6.82 4.95
C ILE A 101 -7.69 -7.89 3.88
N SER A 102 -7.80 -9.15 4.28
CA SER A 102 -8.06 -10.26 3.36
C SER A 102 -9.52 -10.73 3.50
N GLN A 103 -10.28 -10.63 2.41
CA GLN A 103 -11.69 -11.01 2.38
C GLN A 103 -12.02 -11.63 1.03
N ASN A 104 -12.72 -12.78 1.02
CA ASN A 104 -13.16 -13.48 -0.20
C ASN A 104 -12.02 -13.72 -1.22
N ASN A 105 -10.86 -14.18 -0.75
CA ASN A 105 -9.65 -14.44 -1.57
C ASN A 105 -9.09 -13.21 -2.29
N ARG A 106 -9.42 -12.00 -1.80
CA ARG A 106 -8.90 -10.74 -2.32
C ARG A 106 -8.33 -9.91 -1.17
N ASP A 107 -7.22 -9.25 -1.43
CA ASP A 107 -6.59 -8.36 -0.46
C ASP A 107 -6.93 -6.90 -0.77
N LEU A 108 -7.26 -6.18 0.29
CA LEU A 108 -7.52 -4.75 0.32
C LEU A 108 -6.35 -4.08 1.04
N ILE A 109 -5.53 -3.33 0.31
CA ILE A 109 -4.42 -2.58 0.90
C ILE A 109 -4.98 -1.40 1.69
N VAL A 110 -4.54 -1.24 2.94
CA VAL A 110 -4.98 -0.15 3.82
C VAL A 110 -3.93 0.95 3.84
N LEU A 111 -4.34 2.14 3.44
CA LEU A 111 -3.55 3.36 3.42
C LEU A 111 -4.14 4.42 4.36
N THR A 112 -3.33 5.40 4.73
CA THR A 112 -3.79 6.57 5.48
C THR A 112 -2.91 7.80 5.26
N ASN A 113 -3.47 9.00 5.47
CA ASN A 113 -2.70 10.24 5.66
C ASN A 113 -2.53 10.64 7.15
N ILE A 114 -2.95 9.80 8.09
CA ILE A 114 -2.75 10.04 9.52
C ILE A 114 -1.31 9.67 9.87
N HIS A 115 -0.46 10.68 10.06
CA HIS A 115 0.96 10.48 10.35
C HIS A 115 1.27 10.30 11.86
N ILE A 116 0.38 10.81 12.72
CA ILE A 116 0.53 10.70 14.19
C ILE A 116 0.07 9.30 14.62
N ILE A 117 0.99 8.50 15.19
CA ILE A 117 0.74 7.10 15.54
C ILE A 117 -0.40 6.93 16.54
N THR A 118 -0.46 7.76 17.58
CA THR A 118 -1.52 7.68 18.60
C THR A 118 -2.90 7.95 17.99
N LYS A 119 -3.03 8.99 17.17
CA LYS A 119 -4.27 9.29 16.44
C LYS A 119 -4.67 8.17 15.47
N LEU A 120 -3.68 7.56 14.80
CA LEU A 120 -3.92 6.41 13.94
C LEU A 120 -4.48 5.24 14.76
N GLN A 121 -3.84 4.92 15.88
CA GLN A 121 -4.27 3.86 16.78
C GLN A 121 -5.69 4.11 17.32
N GLU A 122 -5.98 5.29 17.86
CA GLU A 122 -7.32 5.71 18.32
C GLU A 122 -8.39 5.58 17.22
N THR A 123 -8.02 5.83 15.97
CA THR A 123 -8.92 5.72 14.82
C THR A 123 -9.17 4.26 14.44
N LEU A 124 -8.15 3.40 14.46
CA LEU A 124 -8.23 2.04 13.93
C LEU A 124 -8.63 0.98 14.95
N GLU A 125 -8.21 1.09 16.21
CA GLU A 125 -8.49 0.10 17.26
C GLU A 125 -9.99 -0.21 17.42
N PRO A 126 -10.92 0.76 17.37
CA PRO A 126 -12.35 0.46 17.44
C PRO A 126 -12.91 -0.23 16.19
N LEU A 127 -12.11 -0.33 15.12
CA LEU A 127 -12.54 -0.73 13.78
C LEU A 127 -11.99 -2.07 13.33
N MET A 128 -10.72 -2.33 13.66
CA MET A 128 -9.98 -3.49 13.22
C MET A 128 -8.82 -3.78 14.16
N GLU A 129 -8.40 -5.05 14.18
CA GLU A 129 -7.27 -5.50 14.98
C GLU A 129 -6.24 -6.21 14.09
N PRO A 130 -4.94 -6.08 14.39
CA PRO A 130 -3.92 -6.84 13.68
C PRO A 130 -4.11 -8.34 13.96
N THR A 131 -3.80 -9.15 12.97
CA THR A 131 -3.70 -10.60 13.07
C THR A 131 -2.23 -10.97 12.93
N ASP A 132 -1.80 -12.15 13.37
CA ASP A 132 -0.41 -12.61 13.20
C ASP A 132 -0.06 -13.03 11.75
N LYS A 133 -0.93 -12.73 10.77
CA LYS A 133 -0.78 -13.15 9.38
C LYS A 133 -0.06 -12.07 8.58
N ILE A 134 1.16 -12.39 8.16
CA ILE A 134 1.98 -11.53 7.31
C ILE A 134 1.94 -12.02 5.86
N LYS A 135 1.83 -11.09 4.91
CA LYS A 135 1.94 -11.38 3.46
C LYS A 135 2.91 -10.42 2.79
N ASP A 136 3.63 -10.91 1.79
CA ASP A 136 4.53 -10.09 1.00
C ASP A 136 3.82 -9.46 -0.21
N PHE A 137 4.18 -8.21 -0.49
CA PHE A 137 3.64 -7.41 -1.57
C PHE A 137 4.80 -6.76 -2.34
N ASP A 138 5.37 -7.52 -3.27
CA ASP A 138 6.55 -7.14 -4.08
C ASP A 138 6.39 -5.80 -4.80
N PHE A 139 5.18 -5.54 -5.31
CA PHE A 139 4.89 -4.32 -6.07
C PHE A 139 4.86 -3.05 -5.20
N LEU A 140 4.86 -3.17 -3.87
CA LEU A 140 4.94 -2.04 -2.95
C LEU A 140 6.39 -1.64 -2.63
N SER A 141 7.37 -2.38 -3.16
CA SER A 141 8.78 -1.98 -3.07
C SER A 141 8.98 -0.64 -3.77
N THR A 142 9.47 0.36 -3.05
CA THR A 142 9.74 1.69 -3.59
C THR A 142 11.09 1.69 -4.29
N ASP A 143 11.11 2.12 -5.55
CA ASP A 143 12.35 2.56 -6.18
C ASP A 143 12.77 3.89 -5.54
N ASN A 144 14.06 4.05 -5.21
CA ASN A 144 14.61 5.24 -4.55
C ASN A 144 14.54 6.53 -5.41
N GLN A 145 13.92 6.49 -6.59
CA GLN A 145 13.83 7.61 -7.53
C GLN A 145 12.42 8.20 -7.55
N LEU A 146 12.12 9.02 -6.54
CA LEU A 146 10.80 9.65 -6.36
C LEU A 146 10.42 10.65 -7.46
N TYR A 147 11.39 11.19 -8.20
CA TYR A 147 11.21 12.35 -9.08
C TYR A 147 11.40 12.06 -10.58
N TYR A 148 11.88 10.87 -10.94
CA TYR A 148 12.23 10.51 -12.31
C TYR A 148 11.22 9.50 -12.86
N ASP A 149 10.67 9.80 -14.03
CA ASP A 149 9.83 8.87 -14.79
C ASP A 149 10.72 8.09 -15.77
N ALA A 150 10.84 6.78 -15.56
CA ALA A 150 11.64 5.92 -16.41
C ALA A 150 11.03 5.72 -17.81
N GLU A 151 9.71 5.85 -17.95
CA GLU A 151 9.00 5.69 -19.23
C GLU A 151 9.15 6.94 -20.10
N THR A 152 9.03 8.13 -19.51
CA THR A 152 9.13 9.41 -20.25
C THR A 152 10.53 10.03 -20.25
N LYS A 153 11.49 9.45 -19.51
CA LYS A 153 12.87 9.97 -19.35
C LYS A 153 12.92 11.45 -19.00
N GLY A 154 12.00 11.91 -18.15
CA GLY A 154 11.83 13.30 -17.78
C GLY A 154 11.33 13.49 -16.34
N TRP A 155 11.15 14.75 -15.94
CA TRP A 155 10.42 15.07 -14.71
C TRP A 155 9.01 14.49 -14.82
N LYS A 156 8.54 13.79 -13.77
CA LYS A 156 7.18 13.23 -13.74
C LYS A 156 6.15 14.32 -14.08
N SER A 157 5.59 14.26 -15.29
CA SER A 157 4.48 15.13 -15.67
C SER A 157 3.24 14.60 -14.97
N PHE A 158 2.71 15.37 -14.03
CA PHE A 158 1.53 14.97 -13.26
C PHE A 158 0.30 15.01 -14.17
N GLU A 159 -0.01 13.89 -14.81
CA GLU A 159 -1.25 13.73 -15.58
C GLU A 159 -2.46 14.17 -14.76
N THR A 160 -3.34 14.92 -15.42
CA THR A 160 -4.65 15.33 -14.93
C THR A 160 -5.41 14.08 -14.49
N ILE A 161 -5.87 14.12 -13.24
CA ILE A 161 -6.22 12.93 -12.48
C ILE A 161 -7.59 12.42 -12.92
N TYR A 162 -7.64 11.39 -13.78
CA TYR A 162 -8.82 10.52 -13.81
C TYR A 162 -8.81 9.65 -12.55
N GLU A 163 -9.63 9.97 -11.56
CA GLU A 163 -9.83 9.16 -10.37
C GLU A 163 -10.75 7.99 -10.72
N PRO A 164 -10.29 6.73 -10.68
CA PRO A 164 -11.21 5.61 -10.89
C PRO A 164 -12.28 5.62 -9.79
N PHE A 165 -13.53 5.34 -10.18
CA PHE A 165 -14.72 5.18 -9.32
C PHE A 165 -14.40 5.01 -7.83
N LEU A 166 -14.68 6.05 -7.05
CA LEU A 166 -14.42 6.10 -5.61
C LEU A 166 -15.73 5.97 -4.86
N VAL A 167 -15.78 5.08 -3.87
CA VAL A 167 -16.88 5.03 -2.89
C VAL A 167 -16.34 5.57 -1.57
N GLU A 168 -16.93 6.66 -1.11
CA GLU A 168 -16.54 7.36 0.12
C GLU A 168 -17.61 7.16 1.20
N TYR A 169 -17.16 6.83 2.41
CA TYR A 169 -17.96 6.85 3.63
C TYR A 169 -17.31 7.81 4.64
N GLN A 170 -18.11 8.51 5.44
CA GLN A 170 -17.62 9.34 6.54
C GLN A 170 -17.92 8.66 7.87
N LEU A 171 -16.96 8.62 8.78
CA LEU A 171 -17.15 8.15 10.14
C LEU A 171 -17.39 9.36 11.05
N LYS A 172 -18.56 9.40 11.69
CA LYS A 172 -18.94 10.43 12.65
C LYS A 172 -19.58 9.79 13.87
N ASP A 173 -19.06 10.11 15.05
CA ASP A 173 -19.58 9.61 16.34
C ASP A 173 -19.71 8.06 16.37
N GLY A 174 -18.75 7.35 15.77
CA GLY A 174 -18.74 5.88 15.70
C GLY A 174 -19.64 5.26 14.64
N HIS A 175 -20.32 6.06 13.82
CA HIS A 175 -21.24 5.60 12.78
C HIS A 175 -20.81 6.05 11.38
N PHE A 176 -20.98 5.14 10.40
CA PHE A 176 -20.70 5.44 9.00
C PHE A 176 -21.89 6.13 8.31
N SER A 177 -21.61 7.13 7.49
CA SER A 177 -22.58 7.79 6.62
C SER A 177 -23.06 6.87 5.49
N GLN A 178 -24.09 7.31 4.76
CA GLN A 178 -24.40 6.72 3.46
C GLN A 178 -23.25 6.93 2.47
N PRO A 179 -23.04 6.02 1.50
CA PRO A 179 -21.96 6.12 0.54
C PRO A 179 -22.16 7.30 -0.41
N THR A 180 -21.09 8.01 -0.70
CA THR A 180 -21.04 8.98 -1.81
C THR A 180 -20.18 8.38 -2.93
N MET A 181 -20.76 8.27 -4.13
CA MET A 181 -20.03 7.83 -5.32
C MET A 181 -19.43 9.03 -6.03
N LYS A 182 -18.11 9.03 -6.25
CA LYS A 182 -17.42 10.02 -7.07
C LYS A 182 -16.94 9.35 -8.37
N ARG A 183 -17.30 9.96 -9.50
CA ARG A 183 -16.88 9.57 -10.85
C ARG A 183 -15.92 10.60 -11.42
#